data_AF-A0A1J4K4S2-F1
#
_entry.id   AF-A0A1J4K4S2-F1
#
_cell.length_a   1.000
_cell.length_b   1.000
_cell.length_c   1.000
_cell.angle_alpha   90.00
_cell.angle_beta   90.00
_cell.angle_gamma   90.00
#
_symmetry.space_group_name_H-M   'P 1'
#
loop_
_entity.id
_entity.type
_entity.pdbx_description
1 polymer ?
#
loop_
_entity_poly.entity_id
_entity_poly.type
_entity_poly.pdbx_seq_one_letter_code
_entity_poly.pdbx_strand_id
1 'polypeptide(L)'
;MEIQPPSSPREGRSRRKNPRNQKNFRYQPLTQRPSERVNFNNNISSTRAATFYHQIREFLDNELSYAHSDSDRIFAYKRAFDTLLQEFQACRPILAKIKQNYDQLSTSLIQKKRSARVNSSSKTINDDTFAEMVNNMRRSRDRDFQKREIETEKLLEEMTQLRIEKSDLTKEIQAIVDRQNEIKVVEETQSDIIFEENTKIHNYLDEIKTKDAKSNELQRKIAKLEEKYSQTQSSSQELTDRDNDLLMKLTAVKKIENELETDINNILNEQETLDSKITELEKEIWVLQKENNAICQKHEGIKQRKSHSDRIMRELLSKYYENPNLPIIKIIQKIAEDYYY
;
A
#
# COMPACT_ATOMS: atom_id res chain seq x y z
N MET A 1 23.10 7.07 46.07
CA MET A 1 21.87 7.73 45.60
C MET A 1 21.09 6.66 44.84
N GLU A 2 20.27 5.79 45.44
CA GLU A 2 19.18 5.99 46.42
C GLU A 2 18.33 7.22 46.12
N ILE A 3 17.11 6.98 45.63
CA ILE A 3 15.85 7.21 46.36
C ILE A 3 14.76 6.32 45.71
N GLN A 4 14.11 5.51 46.54
CA GLN A 4 12.87 4.76 46.28
C GLN A 4 11.65 5.53 46.90
N PRO A 5 10.40 5.12 46.61
CA PRO A 5 9.20 5.95 46.66
C PRO A 5 8.40 5.84 47.98
N PRO A 6 7.26 6.54 48.08
CA PRO A 6 6.05 6.01 48.71
C PRO A 6 4.76 6.38 47.93
N SER A 7 3.54 6.01 48.29
CA SER A 7 2.86 4.78 48.71
C SER A 7 1.33 5.11 48.77
N SER A 8 0.46 4.10 48.72
CA SER A 8 -1.02 4.18 48.76
C SER A 8 -1.58 4.75 50.08
N PRO A 9 -2.89 5.12 50.18
CA PRO A 9 -3.79 4.17 50.85
C PRO A 9 -5.25 4.08 50.34
N ARG A 10 -5.74 2.86 50.53
CA ARG A 10 -7.10 2.28 50.62
C ARG A 10 -8.06 3.03 51.55
N GLU A 11 -9.35 3.14 51.16
CA GLU A 11 -10.60 3.11 51.98
C GLU A 11 -11.79 3.52 51.06
N GLY A 12 -13.01 3.00 51.13
CA GLY A 12 -13.66 2.20 52.14
C GLY A 12 -14.98 1.58 51.62
N ARG A 13 -15.45 0.58 52.38
CA ARG A 13 -16.72 -0.11 52.20
C ARG A 13 -17.88 0.81 52.58
N SER A 14 -19.04 0.64 51.94
CA SER A 14 -20.33 0.83 52.62
C SER A 14 -21.19 -0.43 52.49
N ARG A 15 -21.31 -1.15 53.62
CA ARG A 15 -22.41 -2.08 53.89
C ARG A 15 -23.59 -1.26 54.42
N ARG A 16 -24.79 -1.89 54.37
CA ARG A 16 -26.01 -1.66 55.18
C ARG A 16 -27.06 -0.79 54.45
N LYS A 17 -28.35 -1.10 54.40
CA LYS A 17 -29.22 -1.98 55.21
C LYS A 17 -30.52 -2.23 54.43
N ASN A 18 -31.01 -3.47 54.44
CA ASN A 18 -32.45 -3.72 54.47
C ASN A 18 -33.03 -3.18 55.79
N PRO A 19 -34.25 -2.61 55.79
CA PRO A 19 -35.16 -2.81 56.90
C PRO A 19 -36.49 -3.41 56.43
N ARG A 20 -36.85 -4.47 57.15
CA ARG A 20 -38.14 -5.15 57.22
C ARG A 20 -39.29 -4.19 57.60
N ASN A 21 -40.47 -4.53 57.08
CA ASN A 21 -41.80 -4.47 57.71
C ASN A 21 -42.27 -3.14 58.35
N GLN A 22 -43.34 -2.58 57.77
CA GLN A 22 -44.45 -2.07 58.58
C GLN A 22 -45.79 -2.57 58.03
N LYS A 23 -46.41 -3.46 58.80
CA LYS A 23 -47.86 -3.67 58.81
C LYS A 23 -48.50 -2.38 59.33
N ASN A 24 -49.54 -1.89 58.67
CA ASN A 24 -50.63 -1.19 59.35
C ASN A 24 -51.96 -1.77 58.87
N PHE A 25 -52.66 -2.33 59.84
CA PHE A 25 -54.05 -2.76 59.77
C PHE A 25 -54.99 -1.55 59.91
N ARG A 26 -56.25 -1.78 59.51
CA ARG A 26 -57.50 -1.08 59.87
C ARG A 26 -57.79 0.23 59.08
N TYR A 27 -58.97 0.50 58.53
CA TYR A 27 -60.35 0.03 58.75
C TYR A 27 -61.13 0.04 57.41
N GLN A 28 -62.01 -0.94 57.19
CA GLN A 28 -63.21 -0.74 56.35
C GLN A 28 -64.25 0.07 57.15
N PRO A 29 -65.09 0.85 56.46
CA PRO A 29 -66.51 0.50 56.49
C PRO A 29 -67.16 0.45 55.10
N LEU A 30 -68.06 -0.51 54.96
CA LEU A 30 -69.01 -0.69 53.87
C LEU A 30 -69.85 0.59 53.64
N THR A 31 -70.10 0.93 52.38
CA THR A 31 -71.47 1.21 51.87
C THR A 31 -71.50 1.17 50.34
N GLN A 32 -72.11 0.10 49.84
CA GLN A 32 -72.94 -0.06 48.64
C GLN A 32 -72.93 1.07 47.57
N ARG A 33 -72.43 0.73 46.38
CA ARG A 33 -73.14 0.77 45.08
C ARG A 33 -72.24 0.24 43.96
N PRO A 34 -72.66 -0.75 43.16
CA PRO A 34 -71.92 -1.15 41.97
C PRO A 34 -72.29 -0.18 40.85
N SER A 35 -71.55 0.91 40.73
CA SER A 35 -71.49 1.62 39.45
C SER A 35 -70.38 0.95 38.64
N GLU A 36 -70.78 0.09 37.71
CA GLU A 36 -69.96 -0.32 36.57
C GLU A 36 -69.52 0.94 35.82
N ARG A 37 -68.43 1.56 36.27
CA ARG A 37 -67.62 2.41 35.41
C ARG A 37 -66.83 1.46 34.54
N VAL A 38 -67.35 1.30 33.32
CA VAL A 38 -66.64 0.85 32.14
C VAL A 38 -65.21 1.39 32.21
N ASN A 39 -64.26 0.51 32.55
CA ASN A 39 -62.84 0.73 32.33
C ASN A 39 -62.66 0.78 30.82
N PHE A 40 -62.80 1.97 30.23
CA PHE A 40 -62.19 2.23 28.94
C PHE A 40 -60.69 2.07 29.14
N ASN A 41 -60.12 1.09 28.44
CA ASN A 41 -58.69 0.82 28.32
C ASN A 41 -57.91 2.11 27.96
N ASN A 42 -57.55 2.91 28.95
CA ASN A 42 -56.66 4.06 28.79
C ASN A 42 -55.17 3.68 28.88
N ASN A 43 -54.86 2.41 29.17
CA ASN A 43 -53.47 1.93 29.28
C ASN A 43 -52.77 1.67 27.93
N ILE A 44 -53.50 1.67 26.80
CA ILE A 44 -52.90 1.42 25.47
C ILE A 44 -52.44 2.73 24.81
N SER A 45 -53.09 3.86 25.10
CA SER A 45 -52.70 5.17 24.56
C SER A 45 -51.53 5.81 25.30
N SER A 46 -51.35 5.50 26.59
CA SER A 46 -50.24 6.03 27.40
C SER A 46 -48.88 5.42 27.04
N THR A 47 -48.84 4.16 26.63
CA THR A 47 -47.60 3.49 26.21
C THR A 47 -47.12 3.99 24.86
N ARG A 48 -48.02 4.14 23.87
CA ARG A 48 -47.64 4.63 22.52
C ARG A 48 -47.08 6.06 22.54
N ALA A 49 -47.69 6.96 23.32
CA ALA A 49 -47.18 8.32 23.45
C ALA A 49 -45.80 8.34 24.13
N ALA A 50 -45.62 7.57 25.20
CA ALA A 50 -44.34 7.46 25.90
C ALA A 50 -43.23 6.86 25.02
N THR A 51 -43.55 5.84 24.20
CA THR A 51 -42.58 5.26 23.25
C THR A 51 -42.23 6.24 22.14
N PHE A 52 -43.19 7.01 21.62
CA PHE A 52 -42.93 7.99 20.55
C PHE A 52 -42.02 9.14 21.01
N TYR A 53 -42.27 9.69 22.20
CA TYR A 53 -41.39 10.72 22.77
C TYR A 53 -39.98 10.20 23.02
N HIS A 54 -39.83 8.95 23.44
CA HIS A 54 -38.52 8.33 23.61
C HIS A 54 -37.81 8.15 22.25
N GLN A 55 -38.54 7.73 21.21
CA GLN A 55 -38.00 7.53 19.86
C GLN A 55 -37.51 8.83 19.23
N ILE A 56 -38.28 9.93 19.32
CA ILE A 56 -37.83 11.24 18.81
C ILE A 56 -36.61 11.74 19.58
N ARG A 57 -36.58 11.53 20.89
CA ARG A 57 -35.46 11.96 21.73
C ARG A 57 -34.19 11.20 21.39
N GLU A 58 -34.28 9.88 21.25
CA GLU A 58 -33.15 9.04 20.87
C GLU A 58 -32.65 9.34 19.45
N PHE A 59 -33.58 9.61 18.52
CA PHE A 59 -33.24 10.10 17.18
C PHE A 59 -32.44 11.40 17.22
N LEU A 60 -32.91 12.38 18.00
CA LEU A 60 -32.22 13.67 18.15
C LEU A 60 -30.86 13.51 18.84
N ASP A 61 -30.77 12.71 19.90
CA ASP A 61 -29.52 12.48 20.63
C ASP A 61 -28.47 11.82 19.72
N ASN A 62 -28.90 10.87 18.86
CA ASN A 62 -28.03 10.23 17.89
C ASN A 62 -27.60 11.20 16.77
N GLU A 63 -28.53 11.83 16.06
CA GLU A 63 -28.23 12.71 14.92
C GLU A 63 -27.43 13.96 15.33
N LEU A 64 -27.71 14.53 16.51
CA LEU A 64 -26.94 15.66 17.03
C LEU A 64 -25.52 15.28 17.46
N SER A 65 -25.27 14.01 17.81
CA SER A 65 -23.92 13.51 18.13
C SER A 65 -23.00 13.42 16.90
N TYR A 66 -23.59 13.19 15.72
CA TYR A 66 -22.87 13.12 14.44
C TYR A 66 -22.82 14.47 13.68
N ALA A 67 -23.55 15.48 14.16
CA ALA A 67 -23.59 16.80 13.50
C ALA A 67 -22.32 17.62 13.78
N HIS A 68 -21.57 17.94 12.72
CA HIS A 68 -20.34 18.74 12.80
C HIS A 68 -20.51 20.20 12.37
N SER A 69 -21.68 20.58 11.84
CA SER A 69 -22.02 21.95 11.46
C SER A 69 -23.41 22.38 11.95
N ASP A 70 -23.66 23.69 12.04
CA ASP A 70 -24.99 24.21 12.39
C ASP A 70 -26.04 23.91 11.31
N SER A 71 -25.61 23.74 10.05
CA SER A 71 -26.44 23.24 8.96
C SER A 71 -26.99 21.83 9.26
N ASP A 72 -26.12 20.93 9.73
CA ASP A 72 -26.50 19.54 10.03
C ASP A 72 -27.45 19.48 11.23
N ARG A 73 -27.23 20.33 12.24
CA ARG A 73 -28.15 20.45 13.38
C ARG A 73 -29.53 20.95 12.95
N ILE A 74 -29.59 21.97 12.10
CA ILE A 74 -30.87 22.47 11.56
C ILE A 74 -31.57 21.37 10.75
N PHE A 75 -30.81 20.56 10.00
CA PHE A 75 -31.37 19.46 9.22
C PHE A 75 -31.93 18.33 10.11
N ALA A 76 -31.24 17.98 11.19
CA ALA A 76 -31.71 17.00 12.19
C ALA A 76 -33.01 17.48 12.86
N TYR A 77 -33.07 18.74 13.28
CA TYR A 77 -34.29 19.31 13.85
C TYR A 77 -35.45 19.36 12.85
N LYS A 78 -35.19 19.71 11.60
CA LYS A 78 -36.21 19.72 10.55
C LYS A 78 -36.82 18.33 10.37
N ARG A 79 -35.98 17.28 10.29
CA ARG A 79 -36.45 15.88 10.20
C ARG A 79 -37.25 15.44 11.43
N ALA A 80 -36.80 15.78 12.64
CA ALA A 80 -37.56 15.48 13.85
C ALA A 80 -38.94 16.16 13.86
N PHE A 81 -39.01 17.40 13.35
CA PHE A 81 -40.26 18.14 13.24
C PHE A 81 -41.21 17.53 12.21
N ASP A 82 -40.70 17.07 11.08
CA ASP A 82 -41.49 16.37 10.05
C ASP A 82 -42.11 15.08 10.61
N THR A 83 -41.35 14.30 11.39
CA THR A 83 -41.85 13.10 12.09
C THR A 83 -42.96 13.43 13.09
N LEU A 84 -42.83 14.54 13.82
CA LEU A 84 -43.85 15.01 14.76
C LEU A 84 -45.14 15.44 14.04
N LEU A 85 -44.99 16.11 12.89
CA LEU A 85 -46.11 16.51 12.06
C LEU A 85 -46.87 15.29 11.50
N GLN A 86 -46.15 14.23 11.13
CA GLN A 86 -46.75 13.00 10.63
C GLN A 86 -47.61 12.28 11.69
N GLU A 87 -47.14 12.18 12.95
CA GLU A 87 -47.96 11.64 14.04
C GLU A 87 -49.20 12.50 14.33
N PHE A 88 -49.06 13.82 14.23
CA PHE A 88 -50.20 14.72 14.39
C PHE A 88 -51.26 14.50 13.30
N GLN A 89 -50.84 14.26 12.05
CA GLN A 89 -51.75 13.91 10.97
C GLN A 89 -52.43 12.55 11.20
N ALA A 90 -51.72 11.57 11.74
CA ALA A 90 -52.29 10.26 12.10
C ALA A 90 -53.37 10.34 13.19
N CYS A 91 -53.32 11.37 14.03
CA CYS A 91 -54.30 11.60 15.10
C CYS A 91 -55.63 12.21 14.63
N ARG A 92 -55.65 12.92 13.47
CA ARG A 92 -56.88 13.54 12.92
C ARG A 92 -58.05 12.57 12.70
N PRO A 93 -57.89 11.42 12.02
CA PRO A 93 -59.00 10.48 11.81
C PRO A 93 -59.50 9.86 13.13
N ILE A 94 -58.63 9.67 14.12
CA ILE A 94 -58.99 9.14 15.44
C ILE A 94 -59.92 10.12 16.17
N LEU A 95 -59.56 11.41 16.17
CA LEU A 95 -60.39 12.48 16.74
C LEU A 95 -61.76 12.56 16.08
N ALA A 96 -61.82 12.43 14.74
CA ALA A 96 -63.08 12.42 14.00
C ALA A 96 -63.97 11.23 14.41
N LYS A 97 -63.38 10.04 14.57
CA LYS A 97 -64.10 8.81 15.00
C LYS A 97 -64.63 8.92 16.43
N ILE A 98 -63.85 9.50 17.35
CA ILE A 98 -64.28 9.73 18.74
C ILE A 98 -65.50 10.66 18.76
N LYS A 99 -65.47 11.75 17.98
CA LYS A 99 -66.60 12.68 17.87
C LYS A 99 -67.86 11.99 17.34
N GLN A 100 -67.73 11.22 16.25
CA GLN A 100 -68.84 10.47 15.66
C GLN A 100 -69.50 9.50 16.66
N ASN A 101 -68.69 8.76 17.42
CA ASN A 101 -69.19 7.83 18.43
C ASN A 101 -69.98 8.53 19.55
N TYR A 102 -69.51 9.71 19.96
CA TYR A 102 -70.19 10.52 20.97
C TYR A 102 -71.57 11.00 20.49
N ASP A 103 -71.64 11.51 19.26
CA ASP A 103 -72.87 12.01 18.65
C ASP A 103 -73.92 10.89 18.51
N GLN A 104 -73.51 9.68 18.09
CA GLN A 104 -74.38 8.50 17.98
C GLN A 104 -74.92 7.99 19.33
N LEU A 105 -74.07 7.96 20.35
CA LEU A 105 -74.48 7.50 21.68
C LEU A 105 -75.50 8.46 22.31
N SER A 106 -75.30 9.77 22.12
CA SER A 106 -76.20 10.79 22.66
C SER A 106 -77.60 10.71 22.06
N THR A 107 -77.71 10.49 20.75
CA THR A 107 -78.98 10.39 20.01
C THR A 107 -79.77 9.14 20.40
N SER A 108 -79.08 7.99 20.54
CA SER A 108 -79.66 6.72 21.01
C SER A 108 -80.34 6.84 22.40
N LEU A 109 -79.68 7.51 23.35
CA LEU A 109 -80.20 7.68 24.71
C LEU A 109 -81.46 8.55 24.75
N ILE A 110 -81.53 9.59 23.92
CA ILE A 110 -82.70 10.47 23.82
C ILE A 110 -83.91 9.71 23.27
N GLN A 111 -83.69 8.83 22.28
CA GLN A 111 -84.76 8.04 21.66
C GLN A 111 -85.33 7.00 22.63
N LYS A 112 -84.46 6.32 23.39
CA LYS A 112 -84.86 5.35 24.42
C LYS A 112 -85.70 5.97 25.54
N LYS A 113 -85.45 7.23 25.90
CA LYS A 113 -86.25 7.97 26.89
C LYS A 113 -87.68 8.24 26.41
N ARG A 114 -87.90 8.39 25.10
CA ARG A 114 -89.24 8.69 24.53
C ARG A 114 -90.14 7.47 24.44
N SER A 115 -89.59 6.30 24.13
CA SER A 115 -90.35 5.06 23.92
C SER A 115 -90.86 4.40 25.21
N ALA A 116 -90.23 4.65 26.36
CA ALA A 116 -90.63 4.06 27.63
C ALA A 116 -91.95 4.62 28.23
N ARG A 117 -92.52 5.70 27.68
CA ARG A 117 -93.65 6.43 28.27
C ARG A 117 -95.05 6.00 27.76
N VAL A 118 -95.14 5.12 26.76
CA VAL A 118 -96.38 4.97 25.95
C VAL A 118 -97.16 3.66 26.18
N ASN A 119 -96.61 2.65 26.84
CA ASN A 119 -97.16 1.27 26.77
C ASN A 119 -97.85 0.77 28.06
N SER A 120 -98.77 1.52 28.68
CA SER A 120 -99.48 1.05 29.88
C SER A 120 -100.94 1.47 29.94
N SER A 121 -101.84 0.73 29.28
CA SER A 121 -103.27 0.69 29.67
C SER A 121 -103.89 -0.66 29.27
N SER A 122 -104.33 -1.44 30.25
CA SER A 122 -104.96 -2.76 30.07
C SER A 122 -106.50 -2.69 30.22
N LYS A 123 -107.22 -3.57 29.51
CA LYS A 123 -108.68 -3.77 29.60
C LYS A 123 -109.01 -5.11 30.30
N THR A 124 -110.12 -5.13 31.04
CA THR A 124 -110.67 -6.24 31.85
C THR A 124 -111.43 -7.30 31.01
N ILE A 125 -111.40 -8.56 31.44
CA ILE A 125 -111.79 -9.78 30.68
C ILE A 125 -112.75 -10.67 31.53
N ASN A 126 -113.79 -11.28 30.93
CA ASN A 126 -114.83 -12.14 31.55
C ASN A 126 -114.38 -13.63 31.75
N ASP A 127 -115.16 -14.48 32.45
CA ASP A 127 -114.76 -15.82 32.93
C ASP A 127 -114.55 -16.95 31.87
N ASP A 128 -115.34 -17.03 30.78
CA ASP A 128 -115.03 -17.99 29.69
C ASP A 128 -113.77 -17.58 28.91
N THR A 129 -113.58 -16.26 28.78
CA THR A 129 -112.31 -15.68 28.34
C THR A 129 -111.19 -15.86 29.35
N PHE A 130 -111.46 -16.12 30.63
CA PHE A 130 -110.43 -16.38 31.64
C PHE A 130 -109.83 -17.77 31.47
N ALA A 131 -110.66 -18.80 31.21
CA ALA A 131 -110.15 -20.15 30.91
C ALA A 131 -109.33 -20.17 29.61
N GLU A 132 -109.80 -19.47 28.56
CA GLU A 132 -109.06 -19.30 27.32
C GLU A 132 -107.79 -18.47 27.50
N MET A 133 -107.83 -17.41 28.32
CA MET A 133 -106.67 -16.61 28.72
C MET A 133 -105.65 -17.44 29.50
N VAL A 134 -106.07 -18.31 30.43
CA VAL A 134 -105.18 -19.20 31.19
C VAL A 134 -104.53 -20.24 30.27
N ASN A 135 -105.29 -20.84 29.34
CA ASN A 135 -104.72 -21.75 28.35
C ASN A 135 -103.76 -21.05 27.37
N ASN A 136 -104.09 -19.82 26.94
CA ASN A 136 -103.20 -18.99 26.14
C ASN A 136 -101.96 -18.56 26.92
N MET A 137 -102.07 -18.24 28.21
CA MET A 137 -100.93 -17.95 29.08
C MET A 137 -100.05 -19.17 29.28
N ARG A 138 -100.61 -20.37 29.47
CA ARG A 138 -99.83 -21.63 29.54
C ARG A 138 -99.09 -21.88 28.23
N ARG A 139 -99.79 -21.86 27.10
CA ARG A 139 -99.19 -22.05 25.77
C ARG A 139 -98.17 -20.96 25.40
N SER A 140 -98.38 -19.72 25.83
CA SER A 140 -97.42 -18.62 25.64
C SER A 140 -96.19 -18.84 26.51
N ARG A 141 -96.38 -19.20 27.78
CA ARG A 141 -95.29 -19.50 28.70
C ARG A 141 -94.47 -20.70 28.22
N ASP A 142 -95.09 -21.75 27.71
CA ASP A 142 -94.39 -22.91 27.17
C ASP A 142 -93.61 -22.56 25.90
N ARG A 143 -94.18 -21.71 25.03
CA ARG A 143 -93.47 -21.15 23.87
C ARG A 143 -92.28 -20.27 24.28
N ASP A 144 -92.45 -19.42 25.29
CA ASP A 144 -91.37 -18.59 25.82
C ASP A 144 -90.29 -19.43 26.50
N PHE A 145 -90.68 -20.52 27.18
CA PHE A 145 -89.74 -21.46 27.78
C PHE A 145 -88.93 -22.20 26.71
N GLN A 146 -89.60 -22.76 25.69
CA GLN A 146 -88.92 -23.39 24.54
C GLN A 146 -88.02 -22.41 23.79
N LYS A 147 -88.46 -21.17 23.61
CA LYS A 147 -87.64 -20.13 22.96
C LYS A 147 -86.39 -19.82 23.77
N ARG A 148 -86.52 -19.70 25.10
CA ARG A 148 -85.38 -19.51 26.00
C ARG A 148 -84.47 -20.73 26.02
N GLU A 149 -85.02 -21.94 25.99
CA GLU A 149 -84.27 -23.18 25.95
C GLU A 149 -83.39 -23.25 24.68
N ILE A 150 -83.98 -23.01 23.51
CA ILE A 150 -83.26 -22.93 22.22
C ILE A 150 -82.21 -21.82 22.26
N GLU A 151 -82.53 -20.65 22.83
CA GLU A 151 -81.58 -19.54 22.93
C GLU A 151 -80.41 -19.88 23.86
N THR A 152 -80.67 -20.55 24.99
CA THR A 152 -79.61 -21.00 25.90
C THR A 152 -78.75 -22.11 25.30
N GLU A 153 -79.34 -23.04 24.55
CA GLU A 153 -78.60 -24.12 23.87
C GLU A 153 -77.71 -23.54 22.77
N LYS A 154 -78.23 -22.59 21.98
CA LYS A 154 -77.43 -21.85 20.99
C LYS A 154 -76.27 -21.08 21.62
N LEU A 155 -76.51 -20.42 22.76
CA LEU A 155 -75.45 -19.71 23.49
C LEU A 155 -74.38 -20.68 24.00
N LEU A 156 -74.78 -21.88 24.43
CA LEU A 156 -73.88 -22.93 24.89
C LEU A 156 -73.00 -23.42 23.74
N GLU A 157 -73.58 -23.65 22.57
CA GLU A 157 -72.88 -24.07 21.36
C GLU A 157 -71.86 -23.00 20.90
N GLU A 158 -72.26 -21.73 20.88
CA GLU A 158 -71.36 -20.61 20.59
C GLU A 158 -70.21 -20.53 21.59
N MET A 159 -70.50 -20.70 22.88
CA MET A 159 -69.48 -20.76 23.93
C MET A 159 -68.50 -21.92 23.75
N THR A 160 -68.97 -23.10 23.32
CA THR A 160 -68.08 -24.22 23.02
C THR A 160 -67.21 -23.95 21.80
N GLN A 161 -67.77 -23.35 20.75
CA GLN A 161 -67.02 -22.99 19.55
C GLN A 161 -65.92 -21.98 19.84
N LEU A 162 -66.24 -20.91 20.59
CA LEU A 162 -65.27 -19.91 21.03
C LEU A 162 -64.17 -20.49 21.92
N ARG A 163 -64.47 -21.53 22.73
CA ARG A 163 -63.44 -22.23 23.53
C ARG A 163 -62.48 -23.02 22.65
N ILE A 164 -62.98 -23.68 21.62
CA ILE A 164 -62.14 -24.42 20.66
C ILE A 164 -61.26 -23.44 19.90
N GLU A 165 -61.85 -22.38 19.35
CA GLU A 165 -61.12 -21.33 18.62
C GLU A 165 -60.05 -20.67 19.50
N LYS A 166 -60.37 -20.32 20.75
CA LYS A 166 -59.38 -19.79 21.70
C LYS A 166 -58.24 -20.77 21.94
N SER A 167 -58.53 -22.06 22.09
CA SER A 167 -57.52 -23.11 22.26
C SER A 167 -56.59 -23.18 21.04
N ASP A 168 -57.15 -23.17 19.83
CA ASP A 168 -56.36 -23.29 18.60
C ASP A 168 -55.51 -22.04 18.36
N LEU A 169 -56.06 -20.84 18.54
CA LEU A 169 -55.30 -19.59 18.51
C LEU A 169 -54.18 -19.56 19.56
N THR A 170 -54.39 -20.15 20.74
CA THR A 170 -53.34 -20.25 21.76
C THR A 170 -52.19 -21.16 21.31
N LYS A 171 -52.48 -22.27 20.63
CA LYS A 171 -51.46 -23.15 20.03
C LYS A 171 -50.69 -22.43 18.93
N GLU A 172 -51.38 -21.66 18.08
CA GLU A 172 -50.74 -20.87 17.03
C GLU A 172 -49.83 -19.78 17.61
N ILE A 173 -50.26 -19.07 18.65
CA ILE A 173 -49.44 -18.10 19.37
C ILE A 173 -48.18 -18.78 19.93
N GLN A 174 -48.31 -19.95 20.54
CA GLN A 174 -47.16 -20.68 21.06
C GLN A 174 -46.17 -21.06 19.94
N ALA A 175 -46.67 -21.56 18.80
CA ALA A 175 -45.83 -21.88 17.65
C ALA A 175 -45.11 -20.65 17.09
N ILE A 176 -45.74 -19.47 17.11
CA ILE A 176 -45.10 -18.20 16.72
C ILE A 176 -43.98 -17.83 17.70
N VAL A 177 -44.22 -17.97 19.02
CA VAL A 177 -43.22 -17.71 20.05
C VAL A 177 -42.01 -18.64 19.91
N ASP A 178 -42.25 -19.92 19.66
CA ASP A 178 -41.18 -20.90 19.47
C ASP A 178 -40.33 -20.54 18.23
N ARG A 179 -40.97 -20.17 17.12
CA ARG A 179 -40.26 -19.65 15.92
C ARG A 179 -39.48 -18.37 16.18
N GLN A 180 -40.01 -17.45 16.98
CA GLN A 180 -39.27 -16.22 17.34
C GLN A 180 -38.01 -16.55 18.13
N ASN A 181 -38.06 -17.53 19.04
CA ASN A 181 -36.89 -17.97 19.78
C ASN A 181 -35.86 -18.64 18.86
N GLU A 182 -36.29 -19.47 17.91
CA GLU A 182 -35.42 -20.07 16.90
C GLU A 182 -34.71 -19.01 16.04
N ILE A 183 -35.46 -18.02 15.55
CA ILE A 183 -34.90 -16.91 14.77
C ILE A 183 -33.85 -16.16 15.58
N LYS A 184 -34.13 -15.87 16.85
CA LYS A 184 -33.19 -15.17 17.72
C LYS A 184 -31.87 -15.93 17.89
N VAL A 185 -31.93 -17.25 18.07
CA VAL A 185 -30.72 -18.09 18.14
C VAL A 185 -29.95 -18.06 16.81
N VAL A 186 -30.67 -18.12 15.68
CA VAL A 186 -30.03 -18.01 14.35
C VAL A 186 -29.37 -16.64 14.17
N GLU A 187 -30.01 -15.55 14.56
CA GLU A 187 -29.44 -14.20 14.49
C GLU A 187 -28.18 -14.06 15.36
N GLU A 188 -28.19 -14.59 16.59
CA GLU A 188 -27.03 -14.59 17.48
C GLU A 188 -25.86 -15.36 16.84
N THR A 189 -26.11 -16.58 16.32
CA THR A 189 -25.06 -17.38 15.66
C THR A 189 -24.53 -16.73 14.38
N GLN A 190 -25.39 -16.10 13.57
CA GLN A 190 -24.95 -15.38 12.37
C GLN A 190 -24.14 -14.13 12.73
N SER A 191 -24.51 -13.42 13.79
CA SER A 191 -23.74 -12.28 14.30
C SER A 191 -22.33 -12.68 14.70
N ASP A 192 -22.17 -13.82 15.40
CA ASP A 192 -20.87 -14.34 15.79
C ASP A 192 -20.01 -14.73 14.58
N ILE A 193 -20.60 -15.42 13.58
CA ILE A 193 -19.91 -15.78 12.33
C ILE A 193 -19.46 -14.52 11.58
N ILE A 194 -20.32 -13.52 11.45
CA ILE A 194 -20.00 -12.26 10.77
C ILE A 194 -18.86 -11.54 11.51
N PHE A 195 -18.87 -11.55 12.85
CA PHE A 195 -17.81 -10.95 13.64
C PHE A 195 -16.46 -11.66 13.43
N GLU A 196 -16.43 -12.99 13.42
CA GLU A 196 -15.22 -13.77 13.16
C GLU A 196 -14.68 -13.52 11.74
N GLU A 197 -15.55 -13.54 10.73
CA GLU A 197 -15.15 -13.31 9.34
C GLU A 197 -14.66 -11.88 9.12
N ASN A 198 -15.30 -10.87 9.72
CA ASN A 198 -14.81 -9.48 9.68
C ASN A 198 -13.43 -9.35 10.35
N THR A 199 -13.19 -10.07 11.43
CA THR A 199 -11.86 -10.10 12.09
C THR A 199 -10.82 -10.70 11.16
N LYS A 200 -11.13 -11.80 10.45
CA LYS A 200 -10.24 -12.38 9.42
C LYS A 200 -9.97 -11.41 8.28
N ILE A 201 -10.99 -10.72 7.78
CA ILE A 201 -10.86 -9.70 6.72
C ILE A 201 -9.91 -8.58 7.17
N HIS A 202 -10.05 -8.09 8.40
CA HIS A 202 -9.14 -7.07 8.94
C HIS A 202 -7.69 -7.56 8.99
N ASN A 203 -7.45 -8.79 9.45
CA ASN A 203 -6.11 -9.39 9.45
C ASN A 203 -5.53 -9.49 8.04
N TYR A 204 -6.33 -9.94 7.06
CA TYR A 204 -5.88 -9.99 5.65
C TYR A 204 -5.57 -8.61 5.08
N LEU A 205 -6.36 -7.59 5.42
CA LEU A 205 -6.09 -6.21 5.00
C LEU A 205 -4.75 -5.69 5.55
N ASP A 206 -4.43 -6.01 6.80
CA ASP A 206 -3.15 -5.63 7.38
C ASP A 206 -1.99 -6.41 6.76
N GLU A 207 -2.15 -7.70 6.48
CA GLU A 207 -1.18 -8.48 5.71
C GLU A 207 -0.92 -7.87 4.32
N ILE A 208 -1.98 -7.48 3.60
CA ILE A 208 -1.86 -6.83 2.29
C ILE A 208 -1.05 -5.53 2.39
N LYS A 209 -1.36 -4.65 3.36
CA LYS A 209 -0.60 -3.42 3.58
C LYS A 209 0.89 -3.69 3.83
N THR A 210 1.22 -4.70 4.64
CA THR A 210 2.62 -5.05 4.89
C THR A 210 3.33 -5.61 3.65
N LYS A 211 2.63 -6.39 2.82
CA LYS A 211 3.15 -6.91 1.55
C LYS A 211 3.35 -5.78 0.52
N ASP A 212 2.43 -4.83 0.45
CA ASP A 212 2.56 -3.65 -0.42
C ASP A 212 3.75 -2.78 -0.02
N ALA A 213 3.95 -2.57 1.29
CA ALA A 213 5.13 -1.84 1.79
C ALA A 213 6.44 -2.53 1.39
N LYS A 214 6.51 -3.87 1.52
CA LYS A 214 7.68 -4.67 1.08
C LYS A 214 7.87 -4.62 -0.43
N SER A 215 6.79 -4.66 -1.21
CA SER A 215 6.82 -4.55 -2.68
C SER A 215 7.43 -3.21 -3.10
N ASN A 216 6.99 -2.11 -2.49
CA ASN A 216 7.52 -0.77 -2.73
C ASN A 216 9.01 -0.66 -2.34
N GLU A 217 9.43 -1.30 -1.25
CA GLU A 217 10.84 -1.34 -0.86
C GLU A 217 11.69 -2.10 -1.89
N LEU A 218 11.20 -3.25 -2.37
CA LEU A 218 11.88 -4.03 -3.41
C LEU A 218 11.99 -3.26 -4.72
N GLN A 219 10.93 -2.57 -5.16
CA GLN A 219 10.98 -1.71 -6.35
C GLN A 219 12.04 -0.62 -6.21
N ARG A 220 12.14 0.03 -5.05
CA ARG A 220 13.20 1.02 -4.80
C ARG A 220 14.60 0.41 -4.85
N LYS A 221 14.78 -0.83 -4.38
CA LYS A 221 16.07 -1.55 -4.47
C LYS A 221 16.41 -1.90 -5.92
N ILE A 222 15.43 -2.35 -6.70
CA ILE A 222 15.59 -2.67 -8.13
C ILE A 222 16.03 -1.41 -8.88
N ALA A 223 15.34 -0.28 -8.72
CA ALA A 223 15.69 0.97 -9.38
C ALA A 223 17.15 1.41 -9.08
N LYS A 224 17.60 1.25 -7.83
CA LYS A 224 19.01 1.53 -7.45
C LYS A 224 20.01 0.57 -8.09
N LEU A 225 19.64 -0.69 -8.29
CA LEU A 225 20.49 -1.68 -8.95
C LEU A 225 20.57 -1.43 -10.46
N GLU A 226 19.46 -1.05 -11.08
CA GLU A 226 19.40 -0.65 -12.49
C GLU A 226 20.29 0.57 -12.75
N GLU A 227 20.23 1.60 -11.89
CA GLU A 227 21.11 2.77 -11.97
C GLU A 227 22.59 2.38 -11.88
N LYS A 228 22.96 1.54 -10.90
CA LYS A 228 24.34 1.04 -10.76
C LYS A 228 24.78 0.21 -11.96
N TYR A 229 23.88 -0.57 -12.53
CA TYR A 229 24.16 -1.36 -13.73
C TYR A 229 24.46 -0.44 -14.91
N SER A 230 23.63 0.57 -15.16
CA SER A 230 23.87 1.57 -16.21
C SER A 230 25.18 2.33 -16.01
N GLN A 231 25.50 2.72 -14.77
CA GLN A 231 26.79 3.35 -14.45
C GLN A 231 27.97 2.43 -14.75
N THR A 232 27.90 1.17 -14.31
CA THR A 232 28.94 0.17 -14.56
C THR A 232 29.13 -0.09 -16.05
N GLN A 233 28.03 -0.13 -16.81
CA GLN A 233 28.07 -0.31 -18.26
C GLN A 233 28.75 0.87 -18.96
N SER A 234 28.45 2.11 -18.55
CA SER A 234 29.14 3.31 -19.06
C SER A 234 30.64 3.27 -18.76
N SER A 235 31.01 2.98 -17.51
CA SER A 235 32.43 2.86 -17.12
C SER A 235 33.15 1.72 -17.85
N SER A 236 32.48 0.60 -18.10
CA SER A 236 33.03 -0.50 -18.90
C SER A 236 33.27 -0.08 -20.34
N GLN A 237 32.37 0.70 -20.93
CA GLN A 237 32.54 1.22 -22.29
C GLN A 237 33.71 2.20 -22.35
N GLU A 238 33.82 3.14 -21.40
CA GLU A 238 34.95 4.07 -21.30
C GLU A 238 36.29 3.35 -21.18
N LEU A 239 36.36 2.26 -20.41
CA LEU A 239 37.57 1.44 -20.30
C LEU A 239 37.90 0.75 -21.63
N THR A 240 36.89 0.26 -22.34
CA THR A 240 37.07 -0.40 -23.64
C THR A 240 37.59 0.60 -24.68
N ASP A 241 37.01 1.81 -24.71
CA ASP A 241 37.45 2.88 -25.61
C ASP A 241 38.90 3.31 -25.30
N ARG A 242 39.25 3.40 -24.02
CA ARG A 242 40.61 3.71 -23.58
C ARG A 242 41.60 2.61 -23.92
N ASP A 243 41.21 1.34 -23.77
CA ASP A 243 42.04 0.20 -24.14
C ASP A 243 42.32 0.18 -25.65
N ASN A 244 41.29 0.44 -26.46
CA ASN A 244 41.44 0.57 -27.91
C ASN A 244 42.39 1.71 -28.31
N ASP A 245 42.29 2.89 -27.68
CA ASP A 245 43.22 4.01 -27.90
C ASP A 245 44.66 3.66 -27.52
N LEU A 246 44.86 2.99 -26.39
CA LEU A 246 46.17 2.51 -25.95
C LEU A 246 46.75 1.46 -26.92
N LEU A 247 45.92 0.56 -27.44
CA LEU A 247 46.31 -0.44 -28.42
C LEU A 247 46.74 0.20 -29.74
N MET A 248 46.03 1.24 -30.20
CA MET A 248 46.44 2.03 -31.36
C MET A 248 47.76 2.76 -31.13
N LYS A 249 47.95 3.38 -29.96
CA LYS A 249 49.23 4.02 -29.60
C LYS A 249 50.37 3.02 -29.53
N LEU A 250 50.14 1.84 -28.97
CA LEU A 250 51.14 0.78 -28.88
C LEU A 250 51.54 0.26 -30.27
N THR A 251 50.58 0.07 -31.17
CA THR A 251 50.88 -0.35 -32.55
C THR A 251 51.67 0.73 -33.31
N ALA A 252 51.36 2.02 -33.11
CA ALA A 252 52.14 3.12 -33.66
C ALA A 252 53.59 3.14 -33.14
N VAL A 253 53.77 2.96 -31.82
CA VAL A 253 55.12 2.90 -31.21
C VAL A 253 55.91 1.70 -31.74
N LYS A 254 55.30 0.51 -31.82
CA LYS A 254 55.96 -0.67 -32.40
C LYS A 254 56.36 -0.47 -33.86
N LYS A 255 55.57 0.27 -34.62
CA LYS A 255 55.92 0.60 -36.01
C LYS A 255 57.17 1.47 -36.07
N ILE A 256 57.25 2.50 -35.23
CA ILE A 256 58.43 3.37 -35.12
C ILE A 256 59.65 2.58 -34.64
N GLU A 257 59.48 1.70 -33.65
CA GLU A 257 60.53 0.80 -33.17
C GLU A 257 61.11 -0.06 -34.30
N ASN A 258 60.24 -0.69 -35.11
CA ASN A 258 60.68 -1.47 -36.27
C ASN A 258 61.38 -0.60 -37.33
N GLU A 259 60.88 0.60 -37.60
CA GLU A 259 61.51 1.56 -38.53
C GLU A 259 62.92 1.93 -38.04
N LEU A 260 63.08 2.23 -36.75
CA LEU A 260 64.39 2.52 -36.15
C LEU A 260 65.32 1.30 -36.15
N GLU A 261 64.81 0.10 -35.92
CA GLU A 261 65.58 -1.15 -36.01
C GLU A 261 66.10 -1.36 -37.44
N THR A 262 65.27 -1.10 -38.46
CA THR A 262 65.72 -1.16 -39.86
C THR A 262 66.79 -0.12 -40.17
N ASP A 263 66.65 1.11 -39.65
CA ASP A 263 67.63 2.17 -39.83
C ASP A 263 68.97 1.83 -39.16
N ILE A 264 68.96 1.29 -37.95
CA ILE A 264 70.16 0.82 -37.25
C ILE A 264 70.87 -0.27 -38.06
N ASN A 265 70.13 -1.25 -38.58
CA ASN A 265 70.70 -2.32 -39.39
C ASN A 265 71.32 -1.77 -40.69
N ASN A 266 70.70 -0.77 -41.33
CA ASN A 266 71.26 -0.10 -42.49
C ASN A 266 72.56 0.64 -42.15
N ILE A 267 72.59 1.39 -41.04
CA ILE A 267 73.79 2.09 -40.58
C ILE A 267 74.93 1.12 -40.27
N LEU A 268 74.63 -0.02 -39.62
CA LEU A 268 75.63 -1.06 -39.33
C LEU A 268 76.22 -1.65 -40.62
N ASN A 269 75.38 -1.94 -41.62
CA ASN A 269 75.85 -2.43 -42.92
C ASN A 269 76.73 -1.38 -43.62
N GLU A 270 76.32 -0.10 -43.63
CA GLU A 270 77.12 0.99 -44.18
C GLU A 270 78.47 1.10 -43.46
N GLN A 271 78.48 1.00 -42.13
CA GLN A 271 79.69 1.00 -41.33
C GLN A 271 80.62 -0.16 -41.73
N GLU A 272 80.12 -1.39 -41.88
CA GLU A 272 80.93 -2.53 -42.33
C GLU A 272 81.55 -2.30 -43.71
N THR A 273 80.82 -1.66 -44.63
CA THR A 273 81.36 -1.31 -45.96
C THR A 273 82.44 -0.24 -45.88
N LEU A 274 82.29 0.74 -44.99
CA LEU A 274 83.29 1.78 -44.76
C LEU A 274 84.55 1.20 -44.09
N ASP A 275 84.39 0.35 -43.08
CA ASP A 275 85.49 -0.35 -42.42
C ASP A 275 86.27 -1.21 -43.44
N SER A 276 85.57 -1.92 -44.32
CA SER A 276 86.21 -2.67 -45.43
C SER A 276 87.05 -1.75 -46.32
N LYS A 277 86.51 -0.59 -46.75
CA LYS A 277 87.24 0.42 -47.54
C LYS A 277 88.44 1.00 -46.79
N ILE A 278 88.32 1.25 -45.49
CA ILE A 278 89.43 1.73 -44.66
C ILE A 278 90.55 0.67 -44.67
N THR A 279 90.23 -0.61 -44.46
CA THR A 279 91.26 -1.66 -44.49
C THR A 279 91.92 -1.82 -45.87
N GLU A 280 91.18 -1.57 -46.96
CA GLU A 280 91.74 -1.55 -48.31
C GLU A 280 92.70 -0.36 -48.50
N LEU A 281 92.30 0.84 -48.10
CA LEU A 281 93.13 2.04 -48.16
C LEU A 281 94.38 1.92 -47.28
N GLU A 282 94.27 1.34 -46.09
CA GLU A 282 95.42 1.08 -45.21
C GLU A 282 96.45 0.14 -45.87
N LYS A 283 95.99 -0.90 -46.58
CA LYS A 283 96.88 -1.79 -47.37
C LYS A 283 97.55 -1.01 -48.51
N GLU A 284 96.80 -0.18 -49.23
CA GLU A 284 97.34 0.64 -50.31
C GLU A 284 98.39 1.63 -49.79
N ILE A 285 98.09 2.33 -48.70
CA ILE A 285 99.04 3.22 -48.01
C ILE A 285 100.30 2.46 -47.60
N TRP A 286 100.17 1.25 -47.07
CA TRP A 286 101.33 0.43 -46.70
C TRP A 286 102.20 0.06 -47.90
N VAL A 287 101.59 -0.31 -49.03
CA VAL A 287 102.30 -0.59 -50.30
C VAL A 287 103.04 0.66 -50.78
N LEU A 288 102.35 1.80 -50.84
CA LEU A 288 102.93 3.08 -51.25
C LEU A 288 104.07 3.52 -50.33
N GLN A 289 103.93 3.34 -49.01
CA GLN A 289 105.00 3.61 -48.05
C GLN A 289 106.23 2.72 -48.30
N LYS A 290 106.03 1.44 -48.59
CA LYS A 290 107.11 0.50 -48.91
C LYS A 290 107.83 0.90 -50.21
N GLU A 291 107.07 1.26 -51.24
CA GLU A 291 107.62 1.76 -52.51
C GLU A 291 108.39 3.07 -52.32
N ASN A 292 107.81 4.03 -51.60
CA ASN A 292 108.46 5.30 -51.30
C ASN A 292 109.76 5.10 -50.51
N ASN A 293 109.77 4.20 -49.52
CA ASN A 293 110.98 3.83 -48.78
C ASN A 293 112.05 3.23 -49.71
N ALA A 294 111.67 2.36 -50.65
CA ALA A 294 112.59 1.81 -51.64
C ALA A 294 113.15 2.89 -52.58
N ILE A 295 112.33 3.85 -53.00
CA ILE A 295 112.75 5.01 -53.79
C ILE A 295 113.71 5.89 -52.98
N CYS A 296 113.41 6.19 -51.71
CA CYS A 296 114.29 6.93 -50.82
C CYS A 296 115.65 6.25 -50.66
N GLN A 297 115.69 4.92 -50.47
CA GLN A 297 116.94 4.16 -50.42
C GLN A 297 117.72 4.24 -51.75
N LYS A 298 117.05 4.09 -52.89
CA LYS A 298 117.66 4.27 -54.21
C LYS A 298 118.22 5.69 -54.38
N HIS A 299 117.47 6.71 -53.97
CA HIS A 299 117.91 8.10 -54.06
C HIS A 299 119.10 8.36 -53.14
N GLU A 300 119.11 7.84 -51.91
CA GLU A 300 120.25 7.99 -51.01
C GLU A 300 121.49 7.27 -51.58
N GLY A 301 121.33 6.08 -52.17
CA GLY A 301 122.40 5.40 -52.89
C GLY A 301 122.92 6.19 -54.11
N ILE A 302 122.05 6.82 -54.89
CA ILE A 302 122.45 7.75 -55.98
C ILE A 302 123.19 8.96 -55.41
N LYS A 303 122.69 9.55 -54.32
CA LYS A 303 123.29 10.72 -53.66
C LYS A 303 124.68 10.40 -53.11
N GLN A 304 124.87 9.23 -52.50
CA GLN A 304 126.18 8.75 -52.05
C GLN A 304 127.14 8.53 -53.21
N ARG A 305 126.69 7.86 -54.29
CA ARG A 305 127.49 7.69 -55.51
C ARG A 305 127.90 9.03 -56.12
N LYS A 306 126.97 9.98 -56.19
CA LYS A 306 127.24 11.35 -56.66
C LYS A 306 128.23 12.06 -55.75
N SER A 307 128.07 12.01 -54.43
CA SER A 307 129.00 12.61 -53.47
C SER A 307 130.40 11.98 -53.55
N HIS A 308 130.47 10.66 -53.80
CA HIS A 308 131.73 9.96 -54.01
C HIS A 308 132.40 10.39 -55.32
N SER A 309 131.66 10.45 -56.41
CA SER A 309 132.11 10.97 -57.70
C SER A 309 132.58 12.43 -57.59
N ASP A 310 131.81 13.30 -56.94
CA ASP A 310 132.17 14.71 -56.69
C ASP A 310 133.45 14.82 -55.84
N ARG A 311 133.65 13.91 -54.87
CA ARG A 311 134.88 13.85 -54.06
C ARG A 311 136.08 13.40 -54.91
N ILE A 312 135.93 12.34 -55.71
CA ILE A 312 136.98 11.86 -56.63
C ILE A 312 137.34 12.98 -57.62
N MET A 313 136.34 13.66 -58.20
CA MET A 313 136.57 14.82 -59.07
C MET A 313 137.36 15.91 -58.35
N ARG A 314 137.01 16.26 -57.11
CA ARG A 314 137.78 17.24 -56.32
C ARG A 314 139.21 16.77 -56.03
N GLU A 315 139.43 15.50 -55.67
CA GLU A 315 140.77 14.95 -55.44
C GLU A 315 141.62 14.92 -56.73
N LEU A 316 141.04 14.54 -57.87
CA LEU A 316 141.72 14.54 -59.17
C LEU A 316 142.04 15.96 -59.64
N LEU A 317 141.12 16.91 -59.47
CA LEU A 317 141.35 18.31 -59.76
C LEU A 317 142.40 18.92 -58.81
N SER A 318 142.41 18.55 -57.53
CA SER A 318 143.43 19.01 -56.57
C SER A 318 144.82 18.50 -56.94
N LYS A 319 144.95 17.23 -57.37
CA LYS A 319 146.21 16.67 -57.91
C LYS A 319 146.68 17.35 -59.20
N TYR A 320 145.75 17.88 -59.99
CA TYR A 320 146.08 18.69 -61.17
C TYR A 320 146.65 20.07 -60.77
N TYR A 321 146.09 20.69 -59.73
CA TYR A 321 146.59 21.97 -59.21
C TYR A 321 147.99 21.88 -58.58
N GLU A 322 148.39 20.72 -58.04
CA GLU A 322 149.71 20.50 -57.43
C GLU A 322 150.82 20.13 -58.45
N ASN A 323 150.47 19.79 -59.70
CA ASN A 323 151.45 19.31 -60.68
C ASN A 323 151.04 19.64 -62.15
N PRO A 324 151.41 20.80 -62.70
CA PRO A 324 150.86 21.33 -63.97
C PRO A 324 151.36 20.64 -65.26
N ASN A 325 152.04 19.49 -65.18
CA ASN A 325 152.58 18.75 -66.33
C ASN A 325 151.86 17.42 -66.64
N LEU A 326 150.63 17.22 -66.14
CA LEU A 326 149.79 16.05 -66.47
C LEU A 326 148.81 16.37 -67.63
N PRO A 327 148.74 15.56 -68.70
CA PRO A 327 147.77 15.77 -69.78
C PRO A 327 146.32 15.49 -69.33
N ILE A 328 145.41 16.45 -69.52
CA ILE A 328 143.98 16.38 -69.17
C ILE A 328 143.27 15.12 -69.72
N ILE A 329 143.77 14.58 -70.84
CA ILE A 329 143.22 13.38 -71.50
C ILE A 329 143.26 12.13 -70.61
N LYS A 330 144.27 11.95 -69.74
CA LYS A 330 144.35 10.80 -68.82
C LYS A 330 143.36 10.89 -67.65
N ILE A 331 142.90 12.09 -67.31
CA ILE A 331 141.90 12.32 -66.24
C ILE A 331 140.50 12.00 -66.76
N ILE A 332 140.18 12.39 -67.99
CA ILE A 332 138.88 12.09 -68.63
C ILE A 332 138.69 10.59 -68.84
N GLN A 333 139.74 9.84 -69.17
CA GLN A 333 139.68 8.39 -69.37
C GLN A 333 139.32 7.62 -68.08
N LYS A 334 139.90 8.02 -66.94
CA LYS A 334 139.60 7.41 -65.64
C LYS A 334 138.20 7.73 -65.12
N ILE A 335 137.71 8.94 -65.40
CA ILE A 335 136.34 9.36 -65.05
C ILE A 335 135.29 8.55 -65.84
N ALA A 336 135.59 8.15 -67.07
CA ALA A 336 134.69 7.35 -67.89
C ALA A 336 134.62 5.87 -67.47
N GLU A 337 135.69 5.30 -66.92
CA GLU A 337 135.69 3.90 -66.43
C GLU A 337 134.87 3.72 -65.14
N ASP A 338 134.89 4.70 -64.23
CA ASP A 338 134.18 4.61 -62.94
C ASP A 338 132.68 4.99 -63.02
N TYR A 339 132.19 5.52 -64.15
CA TYR A 339 130.78 5.90 -64.32
C TYR A 339 129.86 4.75 -64.79
N TYR A 340 130.44 3.59 -65.14
CA TYR A 340 129.74 2.41 -65.69
C TYR A 340 129.55 1.24 -64.69
N TYR A 341 129.88 1.44 -63.41
CA TYR A 341 129.52 0.57 -62.28
C TYR A 341 128.82 1.38 -61.18
#